data_AF-A0A2M8WK28-F1
#
_entry.id   AF-A0A2M8WK28-F1
#
_cell.length_a   1.000
_cell.length_b   1.000
_cell.length_c   1.000
_cell.angle_alpha   90.00
_cell.angle_beta   90.00
_cell.angle_gamma   90.00
#
_symmetry.space_group_name_H-M   'P 1'
#
loop_
_entity.id
_entity.type
_entity.pdbx_description
1 polymer ?
#
loop_
_entity_poly.entity_id
_entity_poly.type
_entity_poly.pdbx_seq_one_letter_code
_entity_poly.pdbx_strand_id
1 'polypeptide(L)'
;MARRPQGALTDEEKHIVKGLLQAGERNQDIQALVNIGRPATINSGRVTEVKQDGTIAPASAEDLDFYRARKKSFDPQTGLNLYDDERLIRAREAMLLAVQVFNSPTLKFKAEVFAVHANIAWTYLLHEHYERQGIEIMQADGRSLLLSQMIAREDCPLSQGMRDNLSSLKQIRDAVEHTLFRRADTRFLSIFQACCLNFDKSICDLFGPDLALSNELSFSLQFAKMDFEQLAQIHSYEVPEHIKTLEKTIEDQLDETRSTDIEYRFRVVYTFENSTKSKSHIKFVHPTDDDAEEVRNVLIRKEISDKLYPHKPGVVVDLVRGKSGKVFSSRNHTQAWRKFDARPRTGVAQPENTNKDWCIYHQAHGDYTYSDKWVDFIVSFIGADDNYEELRRFRL
;
A
#
# COMPACT_ATOMS: atom_id res chain seq x y z
N MET A 1 -28.94 -19.76 24.77
CA MET A 1 -27.87 -20.54 25.42
C MET A 1 -27.54 -19.88 26.75
N ALA A 2 -27.59 -20.61 27.87
CA ALA A 2 -27.26 -20.06 29.18
C ALA A 2 -25.81 -19.57 29.17
N ARG A 3 -25.59 -18.26 29.37
CA ARG A 3 -24.25 -17.68 29.51
C ARG A 3 -23.58 -18.37 30.70
N ARG A 4 -22.60 -19.24 30.44
CA ARG A 4 -21.71 -19.76 31.48
C ARG A 4 -21.16 -18.55 32.26
N PRO A 5 -21.20 -18.55 33.61
CA PRO A 5 -20.62 -17.46 34.36
C PRO A 5 -19.14 -17.37 34.00
N GLN A 6 -18.68 -16.20 33.55
CA GLN A 6 -17.38 -16.03 32.88
C GLN A 6 -16.17 -16.56 33.71
N GLY A 7 -16.31 -16.73 35.03
CA GLY A 7 -15.30 -17.31 35.93
C GLY A 7 -15.51 -18.78 36.35
N ALA A 8 -16.24 -19.59 35.57
CA ALA A 8 -16.39 -21.04 35.83
C ALA A 8 -15.34 -21.88 35.08
N LEU A 9 -14.98 -23.02 35.68
CA LEU A 9 -14.20 -24.07 35.02
C LEU A 9 -15.06 -24.77 33.97
N THR A 10 -14.48 -24.99 32.79
CA THR A 10 -15.03 -25.93 31.79
C THR A 10 -14.92 -27.37 32.30
N ASP A 11 -15.65 -28.30 31.69
CA ASP A 11 -15.60 -29.70 32.12
C ASP A 11 -14.21 -30.31 31.91
N GLU A 12 -13.54 -30.02 30.79
CA GLU A 12 -12.14 -30.35 30.55
C GLU A 12 -11.24 -29.82 31.68
N GLU A 13 -11.36 -28.53 32.01
CA GLU A 13 -10.53 -27.92 33.05
C GLU A 13 -10.76 -28.53 34.43
N LYS A 14 -11.97 -29.02 34.73
CA LYS A 14 -12.23 -29.74 35.99
C LYS A 14 -11.44 -31.03 36.06
N HIS A 15 -11.39 -31.81 34.98
CA HIS A 15 -10.59 -33.03 34.89
C HIS A 15 -9.08 -32.73 35.02
N ILE A 16 -8.61 -31.65 34.37
CA ILE A 16 -7.23 -31.19 34.48
C ILE A 16 -6.90 -30.77 35.92
N VAL A 17 -7.72 -29.92 36.55
CA VAL A 17 -7.56 -29.51 37.95
C VAL A 17 -7.49 -30.71 38.87
N LYS A 18 -8.34 -31.73 38.65
CA LYS A 18 -8.33 -32.98 39.42
C LYS A 18 -7.02 -33.76 39.25
N GLY A 19 -6.52 -33.87 38.02
CA GLY A 19 -5.23 -34.52 37.73
C GLY A 19 -4.04 -33.79 38.38
N LEU A 20 -3.99 -32.45 38.29
CA LEU A 20 -2.93 -31.64 38.92
C LEU A 20 -2.95 -31.75 40.46
N LEU A 21 -4.15 -31.79 41.06
CA LEU A 21 -4.31 -32.03 42.51
C LEU A 21 -3.79 -33.41 42.92
N GLN A 22 -4.02 -34.44 42.09
CA GLN A 22 -3.50 -35.79 42.34
C GLN A 22 -1.98 -35.86 42.15
N ALA A 23 -1.43 -35.07 41.24
CA ALA A 23 0.02 -34.91 41.04
C ALA A 23 0.70 -34.13 42.19
N GLY A 24 -0.05 -33.62 43.16
CA GLY A 24 0.47 -32.96 44.36
C GLY A 24 0.74 -31.46 44.20
N GLU A 25 0.22 -30.81 43.15
CA GLU A 25 0.39 -29.37 42.97
C GLU A 25 -0.42 -28.53 43.96
N ARG A 26 0.12 -27.35 44.29
CA ARG A 26 -0.54 -26.42 45.20
C ARG A 26 -1.71 -25.76 44.47
N ASN A 27 -2.81 -25.52 45.19
CA ASN A 27 -3.99 -24.85 44.65
C ASN A 27 -3.67 -23.51 43.97
N GLN A 28 -2.69 -22.76 44.48
CA GLN A 28 -2.26 -21.47 43.90
C GLN A 28 -1.60 -21.63 42.53
N ASP A 29 -0.76 -22.66 42.36
CA ASP A 29 -0.08 -22.93 41.09
C ASP A 29 -1.09 -23.41 40.04
N ILE A 30 -2.04 -24.27 40.44
CA ILE A 30 -3.14 -24.72 39.59
C ILE A 30 -4.00 -23.54 39.14
N GLN A 31 -4.37 -22.67 40.08
CA GLN A 31 -5.16 -21.47 39.77
C GLN A 31 -4.41 -20.55 38.79
N ALA A 32 -3.11 -20.33 39.00
CA ALA A 32 -2.28 -19.52 38.12
C ALA A 32 -2.22 -20.13 36.70
N LEU A 33 -1.95 -21.43 36.59
CA LEU A 33 -1.88 -22.15 35.32
C LEU A 33 -3.19 -22.07 34.54
N VAL A 34 -4.32 -22.35 35.20
CA VAL A 34 -5.65 -22.31 34.57
C VAL A 34 -5.97 -20.90 34.07
N ASN A 35 -5.57 -19.87 34.83
CA ASN A 35 -5.83 -18.47 34.51
C ASN A 35 -5.04 -17.90 33.33
N ILE A 36 -3.98 -18.57 32.86
CA ILE A 36 -3.24 -18.13 31.67
C ILE A 36 -4.19 -18.13 30.46
N GLY A 37 -4.26 -16.97 29.78
CA GLY A 37 -5.07 -16.77 28.57
C GLY A 37 -6.58 -16.71 28.79
N ARG A 38 -7.07 -16.63 30.04
CA ARG A 38 -8.52 -16.52 30.28
C ARG A 38 -9.01 -15.08 30.20
N PRO A 39 -10.15 -14.82 29.54
CA PRO A 39 -10.78 -13.50 29.56
C PRO A 39 -11.30 -13.15 30.97
N ALA A 40 -11.68 -14.15 31.77
CA ALA A 40 -12.08 -13.99 33.16
C ALA A 40 -11.42 -15.07 34.02
N THR A 41 -10.75 -14.62 35.07
CA THR A 41 -10.01 -15.49 35.99
C THR A 41 -10.94 -16.28 36.89
N ILE A 42 -10.52 -17.50 37.22
CA ILE A 42 -11.13 -18.30 38.28
C ILE A 42 -10.59 -17.88 39.65
N ASN A 43 -11.42 -18.01 40.67
CA ASN A 43 -11.00 -17.87 42.06
C ASN A 43 -10.49 -19.22 42.62
N SER A 44 -9.80 -19.17 43.76
CA SER A 44 -9.30 -20.36 44.46
C SER A 44 -10.42 -21.29 44.96
N GLY A 45 -11.64 -20.75 45.12
CA GLY A 45 -12.85 -21.50 45.45
C GLY A 45 -13.15 -22.57 44.41
N ARG A 46 -12.99 -22.28 43.10
CA ARG A 46 -13.24 -23.25 42.02
C ARG A 46 -12.32 -24.46 42.07
N VAL A 47 -11.05 -24.27 42.43
CA VAL A 47 -10.10 -25.38 42.63
C VAL A 47 -10.51 -26.21 43.84
N THR A 48 -11.00 -25.57 44.90
CA THR A 48 -11.47 -26.24 46.12
C THR A 48 -12.74 -27.05 45.89
N GLU A 49 -13.67 -26.54 45.08
CA GLU A 49 -14.88 -27.27 44.67
C GLU A 49 -14.52 -28.58 43.95
N VAL A 50 -13.61 -28.54 42.98
CA VAL A 50 -13.13 -29.75 42.26
C VAL A 50 -12.38 -30.71 43.19
N LYS A 51 -11.65 -30.19 44.17
CA LYS A 51 -10.97 -31.02 45.18
C LYS A 51 -11.98 -31.85 45.99
N GLN A 52 -13.11 -31.24 46.37
CA GLN A 52 -14.16 -31.87 47.19
C GLN A 52 -15.07 -32.80 46.37
N ASP A 53 -15.20 -32.56 45.07
CA ASP A 53 -16.03 -33.38 44.19
C ASP A 53 -15.32 -34.68 43.79
N GLY A 54 -15.76 -35.81 44.37
CA GLY A 54 -15.23 -37.14 44.07
C GLY A 54 -15.73 -37.76 42.77
N THR A 55 -16.68 -37.13 42.07
CA THR A 55 -17.26 -37.67 40.82
C THR A 55 -16.41 -37.37 39.59
N ILE A 56 -15.54 -36.37 39.69
CA ILE A 56 -14.67 -35.93 38.60
C ILE A 56 -13.47 -36.87 38.52
N ALA A 57 -13.32 -37.55 37.37
CA ALA A 57 -12.15 -38.36 37.08
C ALA A 57 -10.91 -37.47 36.84
N PRO A 58 -9.71 -37.86 37.29
CA PRO A 58 -8.48 -37.14 36.95
C PRO A 58 -8.14 -37.31 35.47
N ALA A 59 -7.61 -36.25 34.84
CA ALA A 59 -7.03 -36.33 33.51
C ALA A 59 -5.76 -37.22 33.49
N SER A 60 -5.41 -37.77 32.33
CA SER A 60 -4.20 -38.59 32.18
C SER A 60 -2.93 -37.73 32.29
N ALA A 61 -1.77 -38.36 32.56
CA ALA A 61 -0.49 -37.63 32.60
C ALA A 61 -0.18 -36.93 31.26
N GLU A 62 -0.52 -37.57 30.15
CA GLU A 62 -0.35 -37.01 28.80
C GLU A 62 -1.23 -35.77 28.60
N ASP A 63 -2.50 -35.81 29.04
CA ASP A 63 -3.40 -34.65 28.98
C ASP A 63 -2.91 -33.48 29.84
N LEU A 64 -2.33 -33.77 31.00
CA LEU A 64 -1.76 -32.75 31.88
C LEU A 64 -0.54 -32.07 31.24
N ASP A 65 0.35 -32.86 30.63
CA ASP A 65 1.52 -32.34 29.93
C ASP A 65 1.12 -31.52 28.70
N PHE A 66 0.15 -32.02 27.92
CA PHE A 66 -0.42 -31.28 26.80
C PHE A 66 -1.08 -29.97 27.26
N TYR A 67 -1.87 -29.98 28.34
CA TYR A 67 -2.51 -28.77 28.87
C TYR A 67 -1.47 -27.73 29.30
N ARG A 68 -0.38 -28.16 29.95
CA ARG A 68 0.74 -27.25 30.29
C ARG A 68 1.40 -26.68 29.05
N ALA A 69 1.67 -27.52 28.04
CA ALA A 69 2.24 -27.07 26.78
C ALA A 69 1.32 -26.05 26.10
N ARG A 70 0.01 -26.31 26.06
CA ARG A 70 -1.02 -25.40 25.57
C ARG A 70 -1.02 -24.09 26.34
N LYS A 71 -1.00 -24.11 27.67
CA LYS A 71 -0.95 -22.86 28.46
C LYS A 71 0.34 -22.08 28.25
N LYS A 72 1.47 -22.76 28.08
CA LYS A 72 2.78 -22.12 27.86
C LYS A 72 2.89 -21.44 26.49
N SER A 73 2.14 -21.90 25.48
CA SER A 73 2.13 -21.31 24.14
C SER A 73 1.20 -20.10 23.99
N PHE A 74 0.63 -19.59 25.08
CA PHE A 74 -0.15 -18.36 25.07
C PHE A 74 0.79 -17.16 24.99
N ASP A 75 0.59 -16.32 23.98
CA ASP A 75 1.30 -15.06 23.82
C ASP A 75 0.53 -13.91 24.49
N PRO A 76 1.07 -13.27 25.55
CA PRO A 76 0.39 -12.18 26.23
C PRO A 76 0.34 -10.87 25.42
N GLN A 77 1.14 -10.73 24.35
CA GLN A 77 1.11 -9.53 23.51
C GLN A 77 -0.05 -9.57 22.53
N THR A 78 -0.19 -10.69 21.81
CA THR A 78 -1.23 -10.86 20.79
C THR A 78 -2.52 -11.49 21.36
N GLY A 79 -2.43 -12.15 22.51
CA GLY A 79 -3.53 -12.94 23.07
C GLY A 79 -3.77 -14.27 22.34
N LEU A 80 -2.90 -14.66 21.40
CA LEU A 80 -3.05 -15.89 20.62
C LEU A 80 -2.44 -17.09 21.34
N ASN A 81 -2.99 -18.28 21.06
CA ASN A 81 -2.45 -19.56 21.48
C ASN A 81 -2.06 -20.43 20.27
N LEU A 82 -0.88 -21.04 20.28
CA LEU A 82 -0.45 -21.92 19.19
C LEU A 82 -1.42 -23.03 18.83
N TYR A 83 -2.13 -23.61 19.81
CA TYR A 83 -3.03 -24.73 19.57
C TYR A 83 -4.46 -24.28 19.23
N ASP A 84 -4.90 -23.15 19.79
CA ASP A 84 -6.27 -22.67 19.62
C ASP A 84 -6.40 -21.70 18.42
N ASP A 85 -5.33 -20.97 18.09
CA ASP A 85 -5.29 -19.90 17.08
C ASP A 85 -4.20 -20.13 16.02
N GLU A 86 -3.79 -21.38 15.80
CA GLU A 86 -2.67 -21.74 14.92
C GLU A 86 -2.73 -21.05 13.55
N ARG A 87 -3.94 -21.00 12.98
CA ARG A 87 -4.18 -20.41 11.66
C ARG A 87 -3.91 -18.90 11.64
N LEU A 88 -4.32 -18.16 12.68
CA LEU A 88 -4.03 -16.72 12.79
C LEU A 88 -2.54 -16.46 12.97
N ILE A 89 -1.87 -17.24 13.81
CA ILE A 89 -0.42 -17.13 14.00
C ILE A 89 0.28 -17.32 12.66
N ARG A 90 -0.04 -18.39 11.94
CA ARG A 90 0.54 -18.68 10.63
C ARG A 90 0.16 -17.64 9.56
N ALA A 91 -1.04 -17.06 9.63
CA ALA A 91 -1.44 -15.98 8.73
C ALA A 91 -0.56 -14.73 8.93
N ARG A 92 -0.32 -14.35 10.19
CA ARG A 92 0.57 -13.24 10.57
C ARG A 92 2.00 -13.51 10.11
N GLU A 93 2.54 -14.68 10.45
CA GLU A 93 3.90 -15.09 10.06
C GLU A 93 4.09 -15.10 8.54
N ALA A 94 3.12 -15.61 7.78
CA ALA A 94 3.17 -15.62 6.32
C ALA A 94 3.23 -14.19 5.76
N MET A 95 2.42 -13.25 6.27
CA MET A 95 2.46 -11.86 5.83
C MET A 95 3.79 -11.18 6.22
N LEU A 96 4.28 -11.42 7.43
CA LEU A 96 5.58 -10.90 7.89
C LEU A 96 6.73 -11.41 7.01
N LEU A 97 6.73 -12.70 6.67
CA LEU A 97 7.73 -13.30 5.80
C LEU A 97 7.69 -12.70 4.39
N ALA A 98 6.49 -12.47 3.84
CA ALA A 98 6.32 -11.79 2.56
C ALA A 98 7.01 -10.41 2.57
N VAL A 99 6.75 -9.61 3.61
CA VAL A 99 7.32 -8.28 3.79
C VAL A 99 8.85 -8.33 3.97
N GLN A 100 9.34 -9.22 4.84
CA GLN A 100 10.78 -9.36 5.12
C GLN A 100 11.58 -9.73 3.88
N VAL A 101 11.09 -10.69 3.09
CA VAL A 101 11.76 -11.12 1.85
C VAL A 101 11.75 -10.00 0.82
N PHE A 102 10.63 -9.30 0.66
CA PHE A 102 10.55 -8.21 -0.29
C PHE A 102 11.51 -7.05 0.06
N ASN A 103 11.63 -6.74 1.35
CA ASN A 103 12.54 -5.70 1.85
C ASN A 103 14.02 -6.11 1.82
N SER A 104 14.35 -7.41 1.71
CA SER A 104 15.73 -7.89 1.73
C SER A 104 16.56 -7.35 0.54
N PRO A 105 17.66 -6.62 0.74
CA PRO A 105 18.44 -6.08 -0.38
C PRO A 105 19.24 -7.15 -1.15
N THR A 106 19.40 -8.35 -0.59
CA THR A 106 20.24 -9.42 -1.17
C THR A 106 19.44 -10.40 -2.03
N LEU A 107 18.13 -10.50 -1.82
CA LEU A 107 17.28 -11.45 -2.53
C LEU A 107 16.82 -10.88 -3.88
N LYS A 108 16.66 -11.78 -4.86
CA LYS A 108 16.17 -11.45 -6.22
C LYS A 108 14.82 -12.09 -6.53
N PHE A 109 14.37 -13.02 -5.70
CA PHE A 109 13.13 -13.79 -5.82
C PHE A 109 12.12 -13.18 -4.85
N LYS A 110 11.75 -11.91 -5.09
CA LYS A 110 11.04 -11.07 -4.12
C LYS A 110 9.55 -11.05 -4.39
N ALA A 111 9.15 -10.62 -5.59
CA ALA A 111 7.74 -10.55 -5.96
C ALA A 111 7.09 -11.93 -5.92
N GLU A 112 7.85 -12.98 -6.25
CA GLU A 112 7.36 -14.35 -6.25
C GLU A 112 7.07 -14.83 -4.83
N VAL A 113 8.02 -14.67 -3.92
CA VAL A 113 7.84 -15.04 -2.51
C VAL A 113 6.74 -14.21 -1.88
N PHE A 114 6.70 -12.91 -2.17
CA PHE A 114 5.66 -12.02 -1.68
C PHE A 114 4.27 -12.49 -2.14
N ALA A 115 4.07 -12.70 -3.43
CA ALA A 115 2.77 -13.07 -3.98
C ALA A 115 2.26 -14.40 -3.42
N VAL A 116 3.15 -15.39 -3.25
CA VAL A 116 2.79 -16.69 -2.65
C VAL A 116 2.40 -16.53 -1.18
N HIS A 117 3.24 -15.90 -0.38
CA HIS A 117 3.01 -15.81 1.07
C HIS A 117 1.84 -14.88 1.42
N ALA A 118 1.65 -13.78 0.68
CA ALA A 118 0.50 -12.91 0.87
C ALA A 118 -0.82 -13.63 0.52
N ASN A 119 -0.85 -14.46 -0.54
CA ASN A 119 -2.01 -15.31 -0.82
C ASN A 119 -2.32 -16.29 0.32
N ILE A 120 -1.29 -16.94 0.89
CA ILE A 120 -1.44 -17.86 2.02
C ILE A 120 -1.98 -17.11 3.25
N ALA A 121 -1.39 -15.96 3.58
CA ALA A 121 -1.80 -15.13 4.71
C ALA A 121 -3.29 -14.76 4.63
N TRP A 122 -3.73 -14.22 3.49
CA TRP A 122 -5.13 -13.85 3.27
C TRP A 122 -6.08 -15.06 3.26
N THR A 123 -5.63 -16.20 2.73
CA THR A 123 -6.40 -17.44 2.78
C THR A 123 -6.66 -17.87 4.22
N TYR A 124 -5.61 -17.90 5.05
CA TYR A 124 -5.72 -18.28 6.45
C TYR A 124 -6.54 -17.29 7.28
N LEU A 125 -6.40 -15.99 7.03
CA LEU A 125 -7.20 -14.97 7.70
C LEU A 125 -8.72 -15.16 7.44
N LEU A 126 -9.10 -15.36 6.18
CA LEU A 126 -10.52 -15.56 5.82
C LEU A 126 -11.04 -16.93 6.26
N HIS A 127 -10.22 -17.99 6.19
CA HIS A 127 -10.57 -19.29 6.76
C HIS A 127 -10.89 -19.21 8.24
N GLU A 128 -10.06 -18.51 9.02
CA GLU A 128 -10.32 -18.30 10.44
C GLU A 128 -11.63 -17.54 10.66
N HIS A 129 -11.85 -16.47 9.91
CA HIS A 129 -13.06 -15.65 10.01
C HIS A 129 -14.31 -16.49 9.80
N TYR A 130 -14.33 -17.30 8.74
CA TYR A 130 -15.46 -18.14 8.41
C TYR A 130 -15.66 -19.30 9.40
N GLU A 131 -14.59 -19.96 9.86
CA GLU A 131 -14.72 -21.00 10.87
C GLU A 131 -15.26 -20.47 12.20
N ARG A 132 -14.84 -19.29 12.64
CA ARG A 132 -15.40 -18.64 13.85
C ARG A 132 -16.87 -18.26 13.70
N GLN A 133 -17.35 -18.06 12.46
CA GLN A 133 -18.76 -17.87 12.15
C GLN A 133 -19.54 -19.18 11.98
N GLY A 134 -18.87 -20.34 12.07
CA GLY A 134 -19.48 -21.65 11.85
C GLY A 134 -19.75 -21.97 10.38
N ILE A 135 -19.08 -21.29 9.45
CA ILE A 135 -19.17 -21.55 8.01
C ILE A 135 -18.13 -22.61 7.65
N GLU A 136 -18.59 -23.70 7.00
CA GLU A 136 -17.74 -24.79 6.58
C GLU A 136 -16.82 -24.36 5.43
N ILE A 137 -15.51 -24.41 5.67
CA ILE A 137 -14.49 -24.06 4.68
C ILE A 137 -13.94 -25.27 3.93
N MET A 138 -14.26 -26.49 4.38
CA MET A 138 -13.81 -27.74 3.76
C MET A 138 -14.82 -28.18 2.71
N GLN A 139 -14.31 -28.50 1.53
CA GLN A 139 -15.09 -29.04 0.42
C GLN A 139 -15.18 -30.57 0.54
N ALA A 140 -16.16 -31.16 -0.14
CA ALA A 140 -16.41 -32.61 -0.11
C ALA A 140 -15.23 -33.45 -0.62
N ASP A 141 -14.31 -32.86 -1.38
CA ASP A 141 -13.09 -33.51 -1.88
C ASP A 141 -11.89 -33.40 -0.91
N GLY A 142 -12.10 -32.84 0.28
CA GLY A 142 -11.08 -32.66 1.31
C GLY A 142 -10.20 -31.42 1.12
N ARG A 143 -10.47 -30.56 0.13
CA ARG A 143 -9.75 -29.28 -0.05
C ARG A 143 -10.47 -28.16 0.67
N SER A 144 -9.76 -27.16 1.16
CA SER A 144 -10.37 -25.95 1.70
C SER A 144 -10.74 -24.96 0.60
N LEU A 145 -11.66 -24.04 0.90
CA LEU A 145 -12.05 -22.96 -0.01
C LEU A 145 -10.84 -22.16 -0.48
N LEU A 146 -10.77 -21.91 -1.78
CA LEU A 146 -9.75 -21.05 -2.38
C LEU A 146 -9.99 -19.59 -2.02
N LEU A 147 -8.93 -18.79 -1.94
CA LEU A 147 -9.05 -17.35 -1.75
C LEU A 147 -9.98 -16.69 -2.78
N SER A 148 -9.88 -17.09 -4.04
CA SER A 148 -10.75 -16.60 -5.13
C SER A 148 -12.23 -16.93 -4.91
N GLN A 149 -12.52 -18.09 -4.31
CA GLN A 149 -13.89 -18.45 -3.98
C GLN A 149 -14.41 -17.59 -2.82
N MET A 150 -13.57 -17.35 -1.80
CA MET A 150 -13.95 -16.55 -0.64
C MET A 150 -14.20 -15.09 -0.98
N ILE A 151 -13.34 -14.42 -1.76
CA ILE A 151 -13.53 -13.01 -2.13
C ILE A 151 -14.73 -12.77 -3.06
N ALA A 152 -15.18 -13.82 -3.77
CA ALA A 152 -16.35 -13.77 -4.64
C ALA A 152 -17.68 -13.98 -3.89
N ARG A 153 -17.65 -14.37 -2.61
CA ARG A 153 -18.86 -14.55 -1.81
C ARG A 153 -19.50 -13.21 -1.49
N GLU A 154 -20.82 -13.23 -1.35
CA GLU A 154 -21.61 -12.08 -0.92
C GLU A 154 -21.28 -11.69 0.54
N ASP A 155 -21.03 -12.67 1.39
CA ASP A 155 -20.73 -12.49 2.83
C ASP A 155 -19.26 -12.18 3.14
N CYS A 156 -18.42 -11.96 2.12
CA CYS A 156 -17.01 -11.65 2.35
C CYS A 156 -16.87 -10.32 3.12
N PRO A 157 -16.08 -10.28 4.22
CA PRO A 157 -15.99 -9.09 5.08
C PRO A 157 -15.18 -7.94 4.44
N LEU A 158 -14.57 -8.17 3.28
CA LEU A 158 -13.66 -7.23 2.63
C LEU A 158 -14.39 -6.26 1.71
N SER A 159 -13.86 -5.04 1.61
CA SER A 159 -14.34 -4.03 0.67
C SER A 159 -14.10 -4.44 -0.79
N GLN A 160 -14.73 -3.75 -1.74
CA GLN A 160 -14.51 -4.03 -3.16
C GLN A 160 -13.04 -3.79 -3.57
N GLY A 161 -12.41 -2.69 -3.12
CA GLY A 161 -11.00 -2.40 -3.41
C GLY A 161 -10.05 -3.48 -2.89
N MET A 162 -10.29 -4.00 -1.69
CA MET A 162 -9.52 -5.13 -1.15
C MET A 162 -9.69 -6.40 -1.98
N ARG A 163 -10.92 -6.73 -2.40
CA ARG A 163 -11.19 -7.91 -3.26
C ARG A 163 -10.49 -7.77 -4.61
N ASP A 164 -10.48 -6.57 -5.19
CA ASP A 164 -9.80 -6.28 -6.45
C ASP A 164 -8.28 -6.42 -6.33
N ASN A 165 -7.72 -5.94 -5.21
CA ASN A 165 -6.31 -6.10 -4.89
C ASN A 165 -5.93 -7.59 -4.81
N LEU A 166 -6.73 -8.38 -4.09
CA LEU A 166 -6.50 -9.82 -3.92
C LEU A 166 -6.68 -10.61 -5.23
N SER A 167 -7.66 -10.23 -6.06
CA SER A 167 -7.84 -10.80 -7.39
C SER A 167 -6.60 -10.57 -8.27
N SER A 168 -6.05 -9.36 -8.24
CA SER A 168 -4.82 -9.01 -8.97
C SER A 168 -3.59 -9.71 -8.40
N LEU A 169 -3.48 -9.79 -7.07
CA LEU A 169 -2.41 -10.51 -6.38
C LEU A 169 -2.40 -12.00 -6.74
N LYS A 170 -3.58 -12.61 -6.90
CA LYS A 170 -3.69 -14.00 -7.37
C LYS A 170 -3.20 -14.15 -8.80
N GLN A 171 -3.56 -13.24 -9.71
CA GLN A 171 -3.07 -13.25 -11.09
C GLN A 171 -1.55 -13.08 -11.14
N ILE A 172 -1.00 -12.21 -10.30
CA ILE A 172 0.45 -12.04 -10.13
C ILE A 172 1.09 -13.34 -9.64
N ARG A 173 0.53 -13.98 -8.60
CA ARG A 173 0.99 -15.29 -8.09
C ARG A 173 1.00 -16.35 -9.19
N ASP A 174 -0.08 -16.48 -9.97
CA ASP A 174 -0.15 -17.46 -11.07
C ASP A 174 0.94 -17.18 -12.11
N ALA A 175 1.17 -15.90 -12.43
CA ALA A 175 2.19 -15.52 -13.40
C ALA A 175 3.61 -15.76 -12.91
N VAL A 176 3.93 -15.45 -11.64
CA VAL A 176 5.28 -15.66 -11.08
C VAL A 176 5.64 -17.14 -10.93
N GLU A 177 4.65 -18.03 -10.74
CA GLU A 177 4.88 -19.48 -10.71
C GLU A 177 5.32 -20.03 -12.07
N HIS A 178 4.83 -19.43 -13.15
CA HIS A 178 5.05 -19.92 -14.52
C HIS A 178 6.06 -19.08 -15.32
N THR A 179 6.41 -17.89 -14.83
CA THR A 179 7.25 -16.95 -15.57
C THR A 179 8.24 -16.22 -14.66
N LEU A 180 9.45 -15.96 -15.17
CA LEU A 180 10.45 -15.19 -14.46
C LEU A 180 10.13 -13.70 -14.54
N PHE A 181 9.92 -13.06 -13.39
CA PHE A 181 9.60 -11.62 -13.32
C PHE A 181 10.83 -10.71 -13.52
N ARG A 182 12.05 -11.25 -13.46
CA ARG A 182 13.31 -10.48 -13.59
C ARG A 182 13.26 -9.22 -12.69
N ARG A 183 13.80 -8.09 -13.14
CA ARG A 183 13.85 -6.81 -12.38
C ARG A 183 12.50 -6.06 -12.34
N ALA A 184 11.36 -6.74 -12.56
CA ALA A 184 10.04 -6.10 -12.59
C ALA A 184 9.30 -6.10 -11.24
N ASP A 185 9.95 -6.54 -10.15
CA ASP A 185 9.38 -6.57 -8.79
C ASP A 185 8.73 -5.25 -8.40
N THR A 186 9.31 -4.13 -8.85
CA THR A 186 8.86 -2.78 -8.50
C THR A 186 7.61 -2.33 -9.24
N ARG A 187 7.19 -3.02 -10.32
CA ARG A 187 6.00 -2.62 -11.09
C ARG A 187 4.69 -2.95 -10.37
N PHE A 188 4.68 -4.01 -9.56
CA PHE A 188 3.54 -4.42 -8.74
C PHE A 188 3.60 -3.90 -7.29
N LEU A 189 4.62 -3.10 -6.99
CA LEU A 189 4.91 -2.58 -5.66
C LEU A 189 3.70 -1.96 -4.97
N SER A 190 2.97 -1.12 -5.70
CA SER A 190 1.79 -0.44 -5.18
C SER A 190 0.63 -1.39 -4.85
N ILE A 191 0.50 -2.51 -5.55
CA ILE A 191 -0.48 -3.57 -5.24
C ILE A 191 -0.05 -4.30 -3.97
N PHE A 192 1.24 -4.62 -3.85
CA PHE A 192 1.80 -5.28 -2.67
C PHE A 192 1.69 -4.41 -1.40
N GLN A 193 1.94 -3.11 -1.52
CA GLN A 193 1.74 -2.15 -0.43
C GLN A 193 0.29 -2.11 0.07
N ALA A 194 -0.67 -1.95 -0.85
CA ALA A 194 -2.09 -1.97 -0.50
C ALA A 194 -2.47 -3.30 0.16
N CYS A 195 -1.98 -4.44 -0.37
CA CYS A 195 -2.21 -5.76 0.20
C CYS A 195 -1.81 -5.85 1.69
N CYS A 196 -0.61 -5.37 2.05
CA CYS A 196 -0.13 -5.42 3.43
C CYS A 196 -0.93 -4.50 4.36
N LEU A 197 -1.23 -3.27 3.92
CA LEU A 197 -2.01 -2.32 4.72
C LEU A 197 -3.43 -2.82 4.95
N ASN A 198 -4.05 -3.36 3.90
CA ASN A 198 -5.37 -3.97 4.00
C ASN A 198 -5.37 -5.17 4.93
N PHE A 199 -4.31 -5.99 4.91
CA PHE A 199 -4.22 -7.16 5.79
C PHE A 199 -4.13 -6.75 7.25
N ASP A 200 -3.28 -5.77 7.57
CA ASP A 200 -3.13 -5.24 8.93
C ASP A 200 -4.45 -4.64 9.44
N LYS A 201 -5.15 -3.88 8.58
CA LYS A 201 -6.49 -3.36 8.88
C LYS A 201 -7.50 -4.50 9.11
N SER A 202 -7.60 -5.45 8.19
CA SER A 202 -8.58 -6.54 8.26
C SER A 202 -8.35 -7.47 9.45
N ILE A 203 -7.10 -7.81 9.81
CA ILE A 203 -6.86 -8.65 10.99
C ILE A 203 -7.27 -7.93 12.28
N CYS A 204 -7.04 -6.61 12.36
CA CYS A 204 -7.47 -5.80 13.50
C CYS A 204 -9.00 -5.71 13.59
N ASP A 205 -9.67 -5.42 12.47
CA ASP A 205 -11.12 -5.27 12.41
C ASP A 205 -11.84 -6.59 12.75
N LEU A 206 -11.29 -7.72 12.33
CA LEU A 206 -11.90 -9.03 12.50
C LEU A 206 -11.59 -9.71 13.84
N PHE A 207 -10.39 -9.51 14.39
CA PHE A 207 -9.89 -10.30 15.53
C PHE A 207 -9.34 -9.47 16.69
N GLY A 208 -9.27 -8.14 16.54
CA GLY A 208 -8.88 -7.21 17.59
C GLY A 208 -7.53 -6.52 17.34
N PRO A 209 -7.32 -5.33 17.95
CA PRO A 209 -6.18 -4.47 17.67
C PRO A 209 -4.83 -5.04 18.14
N ASP A 210 -4.83 -5.97 19.09
CA ASP A 210 -3.61 -6.60 19.62
C ASP A 210 -2.91 -7.47 18.56
N LEU A 211 -3.64 -7.87 17.49
CA LEU A 211 -3.07 -8.64 16.39
C LEU A 211 -2.39 -7.79 15.31
N ALA A 212 -2.41 -6.46 15.46
CA ALA A 212 -1.78 -5.54 14.53
C ALA A 212 -0.33 -5.96 14.25
N LEU A 213 -0.04 -6.15 12.97
CA LEU A 213 1.31 -6.36 12.50
C LEU A 213 2.13 -5.08 12.64
N SER A 214 1.53 -3.88 12.65
CA SER A 214 2.23 -2.60 12.83
C SER A 214 3.18 -2.56 14.05
N ASN A 215 2.84 -3.29 15.13
CA ASN A 215 3.68 -3.42 16.33
C ASN A 215 4.98 -4.22 16.08
N GLU A 216 4.93 -5.22 15.21
CA GLU A 216 6.08 -6.04 14.79
C GLU A 216 6.75 -5.50 13.51
N LEU A 217 6.00 -4.75 12.72
CA LEU A 217 6.39 -4.03 11.50
C LEU A 217 6.99 -2.65 11.83
N SER A 218 7.74 -2.52 12.93
CA SER A 218 8.66 -1.38 13.12
C SER A 218 9.69 -1.27 11.98
N PHE A 219 9.76 -2.28 11.11
CA PHE A 219 10.19 -2.18 9.72
C PHE A 219 8.95 -1.97 8.82
N SER A 220 8.41 -0.74 8.83
CA SER A 220 7.49 -0.30 7.78
C SER A 220 8.13 -0.67 6.46
N LEU A 221 7.40 -1.33 5.55
CA LEU A 221 7.82 -1.58 4.17
C LEU A 221 8.73 -0.44 3.70
N GLN A 222 10.04 -0.67 3.72
CA GLN A 222 11.05 0.37 3.57
C GLN A 222 11.19 0.66 2.08
N PHE A 223 10.11 1.07 1.44
CA PHE A 223 10.14 1.55 0.07
C PHE A 223 10.76 2.94 -0.03
N ALA A 224 10.93 3.62 1.11
CA ALA A 224 11.37 5.01 1.21
C ALA A 224 12.88 5.25 1.02
N LYS A 225 13.65 4.26 0.56
CA LYS A 225 15.03 4.48 0.06
C LYS A 225 15.30 3.70 -1.23
N MET A 226 14.35 3.63 -2.15
CA MET A 226 14.73 3.48 -3.55
C MET A 226 15.15 4.85 -4.07
N ASP A 227 16.43 4.97 -4.44
CA ASP A 227 16.97 6.18 -5.03
C ASP A 227 16.18 6.51 -6.30
N PHE A 228 15.76 7.76 -6.47
CA PHE A 228 14.94 8.20 -7.61
C PHE A 228 15.63 7.89 -8.95
N GLU A 229 16.97 7.90 -8.95
CA GLU A 229 17.79 7.50 -10.10
C GLU A 229 17.68 6.01 -10.44
N GLN A 230 17.50 5.14 -9.44
CA GLN A 230 17.29 3.71 -9.69
C GLN A 230 15.90 3.45 -10.29
N LEU A 231 14.85 4.15 -9.84
CA LEU A 231 13.51 4.06 -10.43
C LEU A 231 13.50 4.49 -11.90
N ALA A 232 14.13 5.63 -12.21
CA ALA A 232 14.24 6.12 -13.59
C ALA A 232 15.05 5.18 -14.49
N GLN A 233 16.06 4.49 -13.95
CA GLN A 233 16.82 3.47 -14.67
C GLN A 233 16.10 2.11 -14.77
N ILE A 234 15.20 1.77 -13.84
CA ILE A 234 14.42 0.51 -13.94
C ILE A 234 13.49 0.54 -15.16
N HIS A 235 12.93 1.72 -15.48
CA HIS A 235 12.13 1.92 -16.70
C HIS A 235 12.95 1.88 -18.00
N SER A 236 14.30 1.87 -17.95
CA SER A 236 15.15 1.78 -19.15
C SER A 236 15.53 0.34 -19.53
N TYR A 237 15.23 -0.66 -18.69
CA TYR A 237 15.44 -2.06 -19.03
C TYR A 237 14.23 -2.65 -19.76
N GLU A 238 14.51 -3.53 -20.73
CA GLU A 238 13.50 -4.22 -21.52
C GLU A 238 12.65 -5.12 -20.60
N VAL A 239 11.44 -4.65 -20.27
CA VAL A 239 10.46 -5.42 -19.51
C VAL A 239 9.94 -6.55 -20.38
N PRO A 240 10.01 -7.80 -19.92
CA PRO A 240 9.47 -8.93 -20.66
C PRO A 240 8.00 -8.71 -21.05
N GLU A 241 7.65 -9.07 -22.29
CA GLU A 241 6.32 -8.78 -22.86
C GLU A 241 5.18 -9.46 -22.09
N HIS A 242 5.45 -10.63 -21.48
CA HIS A 242 4.48 -11.32 -20.64
C HIS A 242 4.09 -10.51 -19.39
N ILE A 243 5.02 -9.73 -18.82
CA ILE A 243 4.76 -8.88 -17.65
C ILE A 243 3.91 -7.66 -18.05
N LYS A 244 4.22 -7.03 -19.19
CA LYS A 244 3.39 -5.93 -19.72
C LYS A 244 1.97 -6.40 -20.04
N THR A 245 1.85 -7.60 -20.60
CA THR A 245 0.56 -8.22 -20.92
C THR A 245 -0.23 -8.49 -19.65
N LEU A 246 0.42 -9.01 -18.60
CA LEU A 246 -0.20 -9.22 -17.30
C LEU A 246 -0.71 -7.91 -16.69
N GLU A 247 0.13 -6.87 -16.66
CA GLU A 247 -0.26 -5.55 -16.16
C GLU A 247 -1.47 -5.01 -16.89
N LYS A 248 -1.42 -5.02 -18.23
CA LYS A 248 -2.55 -4.59 -19.04
C LYS A 248 -3.80 -5.42 -18.75
N THR A 249 -3.67 -6.74 -18.59
CA THR A 249 -4.80 -7.63 -18.26
C THR A 249 -5.42 -7.27 -16.91
N ILE A 250 -4.59 -6.94 -15.92
CA ILE A 250 -5.03 -6.49 -14.59
C ILE A 250 -5.70 -5.11 -14.68
N GLU A 251 -5.12 -4.18 -15.44
CA GLU A 251 -5.63 -2.82 -15.59
C GLU A 251 -6.95 -2.77 -16.39
N ASP A 252 -7.07 -3.56 -17.45
CA ASP A 252 -8.27 -3.62 -18.32
C ASP A 252 -9.49 -4.25 -17.61
N GLN A 253 -9.31 -4.92 -16.46
CA GLN A 253 -10.40 -5.53 -15.68
C GLN A 253 -11.14 -4.51 -14.79
N LEU A 254 -10.57 -3.33 -14.56
CA LEU A 254 -11.09 -2.34 -13.63
C LEU A 254 -11.43 -1.05 -14.37
N ASP A 255 -12.57 -0.45 -14.01
CA ASP A 255 -12.89 0.90 -14.43
C ASP A 255 -11.97 1.93 -13.76
N GLU A 256 -12.00 3.18 -14.25
CA GLU A 256 -11.17 4.26 -13.72
C GLU A 256 -11.36 4.45 -12.20
N THR A 257 -12.59 4.34 -11.71
CA THR A 257 -12.90 4.52 -10.28
C THR A 257 -12.20 3.48 -9.42
N ARG A 258 -12.35 2.19 -9.74
CA ARG A 258 -11.73 1.08 -9.02
C ARG A 258 -10.21 1.05 -9.16
N SER A 259 -9.68 1.45 -10.32
CA SER A 259 -8.23 1.57 -10.54
C SER A 259 -7.57 2.67 -9.68
N THR A 260 -8.34 3.68 -9.27
CA THR A 260 -7.91 4.76 -8.38
C THR A 260 -8.13 4.50 -6.89
N ASP A 261 -8.78 3.39 -6.53
CA ASP A 261 -9.01 3.02 -5.14
C ASP A 261 -7.68 2.75 -4.42
N ILE A 262 -7.52 3.37 -3.25
CA ILE A 262 -6.33 3.24 -2.39
C ILE A 262 -6.20 1.84 -1.80
N GLU A 263 -7.33 1.16 -1.54
CA GLU A 263 -7.37 -0.22 -1.06
C GLU A 263 -7.07 -1.18 -2.21
N TYR A 264 -7.29 -0.78 -3.46
CA TYR A 264 -6.84 -1.54 -4.64
C TYR A 264 -5.33 -1.40 -4.86
N ARG A 265 -4.82 -0.17 -4.91
CA ARG A 265 -3.41 0.10 -5.21
C ARG A 265 -2.94 1.33 -4.46
N PHE A 266 -1.91 1.16 -3.64
CA PHE A 266 -1.39 2.23 -2.80
C PHE A 266 -0.65 3.26 -3.66
N ARG A 267 -1.04 4.52 -3.57
CA ARG A 267 -0.41 5.63 -4.27
C ARG A 267 0.17 6.60 -3.24
N VAL A 268 1.49 6.65 -3.12
CA VAL A 268 2.16 7.70 -2.35
C VAL A 268 2.44 8.87 -3.26
N VAL A 269 1.89 10.02 -2.90
CA VAL A 269 2.26 11.29 -3.51
C VAL A 269 3.32 11.93 -2.61
N TYR A 270 4.57 11.99 -3.09
CA TYR A 270 5.68 12.56 -2.33
C TYR A 270 5.72 14.08 -2.48
N THR A 271 5.85 14.83 -1.38
CA THR A 271 6.27 16.23 -1.45
C THR A 271 7.66 16.43 -0.90
N PHE A 272 8.41 17.29 -1.58
CA PHE A 272 9.62 17.88 -1.05
C PHE A 272 9.25 19.19 -0.35
N GLU A 273 9.22 19.19 0.99
CA GLU A 273 9.32 20.45 1.72
C GLU A 273 10.72 21.04 1.45
N ASN A 274 10.74 22.26 0.90
CA ASN A 274 11.97 23.01 0.73
C ASN A 274 12.48 23.47 2.10
N SER A 275 13.16 22.60 2.85
CA SER A 275 14.05 23.04 3.91
C SER A 275 15.44 23.30 3.31
N THR A 276 16.04 24.43 3.67
CA THR A 276 17.37 24.84 3.23
C THR A 276 18.39 23.72 3.47
N LYS A 277 18.96 23.20 2.38
CA LYS A 277 20.17 22.36 2.29
C LYS A 277 20.53 21.61 3.59
N SER A 278 19.87 20.47 3.82
CA SER A 278 20.39 19.28 4.55
C SER A 278 19.31 18.42 5.21
N LYS A 279 18.04 18.82 5.20
CA LYS A 279 16.95 18.04 5.81
C LYS A 279 15.67 18.07 4.98
N SER A 280 15.70 17.54 3.76
CA SER A 280 14.47 17.20 3.04
C SER A 280 13.82 16.03 3.77
N HIS A 281 12.78 16.31 4.57
CA HIS A 281 11.94 15.29 5.17
C HIS A 281 10.87 14.89 4.16
N ILE A 282 10.69 13.57 3.96
CA ILE A 282 9.62 13.04 3.14
C ILE A 282 8.35 13.05 4.01
N LYS A 283 7.33 13.83 3.63
CA LYS A 283 5.99 13.72 4.21
C LYS A 283 5.18 12.77 3.34
N PHE A 284 4.68 11.69 3.94
CA PHE A 284 3.66 10.84 3.32
C PHE A 284 2.32 11.53 3.49
N VAL A 285 1.66 11.88 2.39
CA VAL A 285 0.33 12.48 2.42
C VAL A 285 -0.65 11.46 1.87
N HIS A 286 -1.70 11.16 2.64
CA HIS A 286 -2.73 10.25 2.20
C HIS A 286 -3.54 10.94 1.09
N PRO A 287 -3.98 10.26 0.02
CA PRO A 287 -4.73 10.89 -1.08
C PRO A 287 -6.03 11.60 -0.67
N THR A 288 -6.54 11.31 0.54
CA THR A 288 -7.75 11.94 1.10
C THR A 288 -7.45 13.03 2.11
N ASP A 289 -6.18 13.33 2.41
CA ASP A 289 -5.83 14.48 3.25
C ASP A 289 -6.09 15.77 2.45
N ASP A 290 -6.56 16.83 3.12
CA ASP A 290 -6.77 18.15 2.50
C ASP A 290 -5.46 18.70 1.87
N ASP A 291 -4.30 18.28 2.40
CA ASP A 291 -2.97 18.60 1.88
C ASP A 291 -2.68 17.92 0.50
N ALA A 292 -3.42 16.89 0.09
CA ALA A 292 -3.14 16.07 -1.09
C ALA A 292 -3.30 16.83 -2.42
N GLU A 293 -4.24 17.78 -2.50
CA GLU A 293 -4.39 18.64 -3.68
C GLU A 293 -3.22 19.64 -3.82
N GLU A 294 -2.77 20.22 -2.71
CA GLU A 294 -1.62 21.13 -2.69
C GLU A 294 -0.33 20.37 -3.05
N VAL A 295 -0.18 19.15 -2.55
CA VAL A 295 0.90 18.19 -2.84
C VAL A 295 0.95 17.79 -4.32
N ARG A 296 -0.19 17.46 -4.94
CA ARG A 296 -0.29 17.15 -6.38
C ARG A 296 0.13 18.34 -7.24
N ASN A 297 -0.24 19.56 -6.83
CA ASN A 297 0.14 20.79 -7.52
C ASN A 297 1.64 21.11 -7.41
N VAL A 298 2.31 20.73 -6.32
CA VAL A 298 3.76 20.93 -6.12
C VAL A 298 4.59 19.97 -6.97
N LEU A 299 4.18 18.70 -7.13
CA LEU A 299 4.87 17.72 -8.01
C LEU A 299 4.81 18.13 -9.49
N ILE A 300 3.64 18.55 -9.97
CA ILE A 300 3.47 19.06 -11.33
C ILE A 300 4.33 20.32 -11.56
N ARG A 301 4.53 21.16 -10.52
CA ARG A 301 5.38 22.35 -10.64
C ARG A 301 6.89 22.06 -10.68
N LYS A 302 7.38 21.02 -9.98
CA LYS A 302 8.83 20.76 -9.85
C LYS A 302 9.44 19.94 -11.00
N GLU A 303 8.70 19.03 -11.63
CA GLU A 303 9.24 18.17 -12.70
C GLU A 303 9.21 18.80 -14.10
N ILE A 304 8.46 19.90 -14.27
CA ILE A 304 7.96 20.31 -15.59
C ILE A 304 8.56 21.64 -16.09
N SER A 305 9.07 22.52 -15.23
CA SER A 305 9.51 23.87 -15.63
C SER A 305 10.53 23.88 -16.78
N ASP A 306 11.62 23.10 -16.71
CA ASP A 306 12.70 23.24 -17.71
C ASP A 306 12.48 22.37 -18.96
N LYS A 307 11.70 21.29 -18.84
CA LYS A 307 11.35 20.42 -19.98
C LYS A 307 10.14 20.91 -20.77
N LEU A 308 9.14 21.53 -20.12
CA LEU A 308 7.96 22.06 -20.83
C LEU A 308 8.20 23.45 -21.44
N TYR A 309 9.16 24.21 -20.90
CA TYR A 309 9.53 25.54 -21.41
C TYR A 309 11.04 25.60 -21.73
N PRO A 310 11.54 24.77 -22.67
CA PRO A 310 12.97 24.68 -22.92
C PRO A 310 13.54 25.91 -23.66
N HIS A 311 12.68 26.78 -24.22
CA HIS A 311 13.12 27.76 -25.20
C HIS A 311 13.33 29.15 -24.60
N LYS A 312 14.56 29.65 -24.67
CA LYS A 312 14.84 31.08 -24.47
C LYS A 312 14.31 31.92 -25.64
N PRO A 313 14.07 33.23 -25.47
CA PRO A 313 13.54 34.09 -26.54
C PRO A 313 14.29 33.97 -27.89
N GLY A 314 15.63 33.87 -27.86
CA GLY A 314 16.44 33.68 -29.06
C GLY A 314 16.14 32.36 -29.79
N VAL A 315 15.98 31.26 -29.03
CA VAL A 315 15.64 29.94 -29.57
C VAL A 315 14.25 29.95 -30.19
N VAL A 316 13.26 30.61 -29.56
CA VAL A 316 11.92 30.79 -30.14
C VAL A 316 12.00 31.49 -31.50
N VAL A 317 12.82 32.54 -31.61
CA VAL A 317 12.98 33.29 -32.87
C VAL A 317 13.52 32.39 -33.99
N ASP A 318 14.53 31.56 -33.69
CA ASP A 318 15.13 30.66 -34.67
C ASP A 318 14.18 29.51 -35.05
N LEU A 319 13.45 28.94 -34.07
CA LEU A 319 12.46 27.89 -34.33
C LEU A 319 11.29 28.39 -35.19
N VAL A 320 10.75 29.59 -34.89
CA VAL A 320 9.68 30.19 -35.69
C VAL A 320 10.18 30.50 -37.09
N ARG A 321 11.40 31.04 -37.24
CA ARG A 321 12.01 31.29 -38.57
C ARG A 321 12.15 30.00 -39.36
N GLY A 322 12.64 28.93 -38.73
CA GLY A 322 12.82 27.62 -39.36
C GLY A 322 11.50 26.96 -39.77
N LYS A 323 10.49 26.97 -38.90
CA LYS A 323 9.19 26.34 -39.16
C LYS A 323 8.28 27.12 -40.12
N SER A 324 8.33 28.46 -40.10
CA SER A 324 7.44 29.32 -40.92
C SER A 324 8.04 29.75 -42.26
N GLY A 325 9.37 29.70 -42.41
CA GLY A 325 10.07 30.24 -43.58
C GLY A 325 10.02 31.77 -43.71
N LYS A 326 9.39 32.48 -42.78
CA LYS A 326 9.25 33.95 -42.78
C LYS A 326 10.37 34.62 -41.97
N VAL A 327 10.67 35.88 -42.29
CA VAL A 327 11.71 36.67 -41.60
C VAL A 327 11.26 37.02 -40.18
N PHE A 328 11.52 36.16 -39.20
CA PHE A 328 11.15 36.39 -37.81
C PHE A 328 12.35 36.95 -37.01
N SER A 329 12.16 38.08 -36.31
CA SER A 329 13.21 38.77 -35.53
C SER A 329 12.80 38.89 -34.05
N SER A 330 13.75 39.24 -33.18
CA SER A 330 13.49 39.49 -31.75
C SER A 330 12.46 40.61 -31.51
N ARG A 331 12.36 41.57 -32.43
CA ARG A 331 11.31 42.61 -32.40
C ARG A 331 9.92 41.99 -32.61
N ASN A 332 9.79 41.06 -33.55
CA ASN A 332 8.53 40.38 -33.83
C ASN A 332 8.11 39.48 -32.67
N HIS A 333 9.08 38.80 -32.04
CA HIS A 333 8.81 38.05 -30.79
C HIS A 333 8.33 38.97 -29.67
N THR A 334 8.91 40.18 -29.58
CA THR A 334 8.46 41.18 -28.60
C THR A 334 7.04 41.66 -28.88
N GLN A 335 6.70 41.85 -30.15
CA GLN A 335 5.33 42.19 -30.56
C GLN A 335 4.36 41.06 -30.25
N ALA A 336 4.76 39.80 -30.47
CA ALA A 336 3.93 38.63 -30.24
C ALA A 336 3.58 38.45 -28.77
N TRP A 337 4.56 38.43 -27.86
CA TRP A 337 4.23 38.22 -26.44
C TRP A 337 3.45 39.40 -25.83
N ARG A 338 3.57 40.61 -26.38
CA ARG A 338 2.77 41.78 -25.98
C ARG A 338 1.37 41.79 -26.57
N LYS A 339 1.19 41.31 -27.81
CA LYS A 339 -0.13 41.26 -28.48
C LYS A 339 -1.02 40.19 -27.86
N PHE A 340 -0.43 39.07 -27.45
CA PHE A 340 -1.15 37.93 -26.91
C PHE A 340 -1.01 37.79 -25.39
N ASP A 341 -0.46 38.80 -24.71
CA ASP A 341 -0.29 38.82 -23.25
C ASP A 341 0.37 37.53 -22.69
N ALA A 342 1.34 36.97 -23.41
CA ALA A 342 2.01 35.74 -22.99
C ALA A 342 2.84 35.94 -21.70
N ARG A 343 3.28 37.17 -21.45
CA ARG A 343 3.96 37.58 -20.21
C ARG A 343 3.71 39.06 -19.89
N PRO A 344 3.87 39.49 -18.63
CA PRO A 344 3.59 40.87 -18.25
C PRO A 344 4.71 41.82 -18.72
N ARG A 345 4.40 43.12 -18.71
CA ARG A 345 5.36 44.17 -19.14
C ARG A 345 6.50 44.32 -18.14
N THR A 346 7.66 44.75 -18.63
CA THR A 346 8.81 45.05 -17.77
C THR A 346 8.43 46.14 -16.75
N GLY A 347 8.70 45.89 -15.46
CA GLY A 347 8.46 46.85 -14.37
C GLY A 347 7.15 46.69 -13.60
N VAL A 348 6.36 45.63 -13.86
CA VAL A 348 5.20 45.31 -13.00
C VAL A 348 5.62 44.61 -11.72
N ALA A 349 4.81 44.73 -10.67
CA ALA A 349 5.08 44.15 -9.35
C ALA A 349 5.07 42.60 -9.33
N GLN A 350 4.46 41.95 -10.33
CA GLN A 350 4.26 40.50 -10.40
C GLN A 350 4.74 39.94 -11.75
N PRO A 351 6.06 39.79 -11.98
CA PRO A 351 6.62 39.24 -13.22
C PRO A 351 6.22 37.78 -13.49
N GLU A 352 5.81 37.04 -12.47
CA GLU A 352 5.37 35.64 -12.54
C GLU A 352 4.00 35.45 -13.20
N ASN A 353 3.22 36.52 -13.39
CA ASN A 353 1.88 36.44 -13.98
C ASN A 353 1.92 36.27 -15.50
N THR A 354 2.29 35.07 -15.93
CA THR A 354 2.48 34.65 -17.32
C THR A 354 1.35 33.73 -17.78
N ASN A 355 1.10 33.66 -19.09
CA ASN A 355 0.23 32.62 -19.63
C ASN A 355 0.97 31.28 -19.56
N LYS A 356 0.53 30.43 -18.62
CA LYS A 356 1.19 29.16 -18.31
C LYS A 356 1.21 28.19 -19.48
N ASP A 357 0.33 28.28 -20.48
CA ASP A 357 0.47 27.40 -21.65
C ASP A 357 1.68 27.77 -22.53
N TRP A 358 2.19 28.99 -22.41
CA TRP A 358 3.14 29.57 -23.36
C TRP A 358 4.47 30.00 -22.74
N CYS A 359 4.47 30.48 -21.51
CA CYS A 359 5.60 31.15 -20.89
C CYS A 359 5.66 30.89 -19.38
N ILE A 360 6.87 30.82 -18.84
CA ILE A 360 7.13 30.80 -17.39
C ILE A 360 8.25 31.80 -17.04
N TYR A 361 8.15 32.39 -15.85
CA TYR A 361 9.17 33.27 -15.29
C TYR A 361 10.06 32.51 -14.28
N HIS A 362 11.38 32.59 -14.47
CA HIS A 362 12.36 31.99 -13.59
C HIS A 362 12.83 33.02 -12.56
N GLN A 363 12.30 32.93 -11.33
CA GLN A 363 12.65 33.85 -10.26
C GLN A 363 14.16 33.84 -9.92
N ALA A 364 14.83 32.69 -10.07
CA ALA A 364 16.25 32.53 -9.78
C ALA A 364 17.17 33.29 -10.76
N HIS A 365 16.72 33.50 -12.00
CA HIS A 365 17.53 34.10 -13.07
C HIS A 365 16.94 35.39 -13.63
N GLY A 366 15.72 35.76 -13.23
CA GLY A 366 15.02 36.95 -13.71
C GLY A 366 14.67 36.91 -15.20
N ASP A 367 14.65 35.72 -15.81
CA ASP A 367 14.37 35.52 -17.23
C ASP A 367 13.09 34.69 -17.47
N TYR A 368 12.67 34.67 -18.73
CA TYR A 368 11.45 33.97 -19.16
C TYR A 368 11.82 32.90 -20.17
N THR A 369 11.14 31.76 -20.08
CA THR A 369 11.27 30.66 -21.04
C THR A 369 9.91 30.26 -21.60
N TYR A 370 9.90 29.64 -22.78
CA TYR A 370 8.71 29.41 -23.58
C TYR A 370 8.57 27.94 -23.97
N SER A 371 7.33 27.50 -24.15
CA SER A 371 6.96 26.14 -24.55
C SER A 371 6.94 25.95 -26.07
N ASP A 372 6.93 24.69 -26.52
CA ASP A 372 6.70 24.35 -27.93
C ASP A 372 5.33 24.83 -28.42
N LYS A 373 4.31 24.79 -27.56
CA LYS A 373 2.96 25.31 -27.87
C LYS A 373 3.00 26.78 -28.27
N TRP A 374 3.85 27.58 -27.63
CA TRP A 374 4.01 28.99 -28.00
C TRP A 374 4.64 29.18 -29.38
N VAL A 375 5.65 28.36 -29.71
CA VAL A 375 6.28 28.35 -31.05
C VAL A 375 5.25 28.01 -32.12
N ASP A 376 4.49 26.92 -31.91
CA ASP A 376 3.52 26.44 -32.89
C ASP A 376 2.36 27.43 -33.07
N PHE A 377 1.91 28.07 -31.98
CA PHE A 377 0.92 29.14 -32.05
C PHE A 377 1.40 30.32 -32.90
N ILE A 378 2.64 30.80 -32.68
CA ILE A 378 3.19 31.89 -33.50
C ILE A 378 3.27 31.48 -34.97
N VAL A 379 3.80 30.28 -35.26
CA VAL A 379 3.94 29.78 -36.63
C VAL A 379 2.59 29.68 -37.33
N SER A 380 1.58 29.16 -36.65
CA SER A 380 0.22 29.08 -37.17
C SER A 380 -0.38 30.47 -37.40
N PHE A 381 -0.19 31.41 -36.46
CA PHE A 381 -0.74 32.76 -36.57
C PHE A 381 -0.12 33.53 -37.75
N ILE A 382 1.21 33.51 -37.88
CA ILE A 382 1.92 34.22 -38.96
C ILE A 382 1.85 33.50 -40.31
N GLY A 383 1.25 32.31 -40.38
CA GLY A 383 1.07 31.57 -41.63
C GLY A 383 0.32 32.39 -42.66
N ALA A 384 -0.74 33.10 -42.26
CA ALA A 384 -1.44 34.07 -43.10
C ALA A 384 -0.64 35.39 -43.22
N ASP A 385 -0.53 35.93 -44.43
CA ASP A 385 0.23 37.16 -44.69
C ASP A 385 -0.38 38.39 -43.99
N ASP A 386 -1.71 38.46 -43.92
CA ASP A 386 -2.43 39.53 -43.21
C ASP A 386 -2.06 39.56 -41.72
N ASN A 387 -2.03 38.39 -41.07
CA ASN A 387 -1.69 38.25 -39.64
C ASN A 387 -0.21 38.58 -39.38
N TYR A 388 0.67 38.28 -40.34
CA TYR A 388 2.09 38.59 -40.22
C TYR A 388 2.35 40.09 -40.32
N GLU A 389 1.67 40.78 -41.24
CA GLU A 389 1.71 42.23 -41.35
C GLU A 389 1.01 42.91 -40.16
N GLU A 390 -0.08 42.34 -39.65
CA GLU A 390 -0.73 42.79 -38.42
C GLU A 390 0.23 42.73 -37.22
N LEU A 391 0.96 41.62 -37.07
CA LEU A 391 1.96 41.46 -36.00
C LEU A 391 3.07 42.51 -36.11
N ARG A 392 3.58 42.76 -37.33
CA ARG A 392 4.64 43.76 -37.57
C ARG A 392 4.19 45.19 -37.29
N ARG A 393 2.90 45.50 -37.50
CA ARG A 393 2.30 46.81 -37.21
C ARG A 393 2.00 47.02 -35.73
N PHE A 394 2.02 45.96 -34.91
CA PHE A 394 1.78 46.08 -33.48
C PHE A 394 2.83 46.98 -32.82
N ARG A 395 2.37 48.06 -32.18
CA ARG A 395 3.25 49.05 -31.56
C ARG A 395 3.75 48.50 -30.22
N LEU A 396 5.07 48.46 -30.06
CA LEU A 396 5.72 48.09 -28.80
C LEU A 396 5.52 49.19 -27.75
#